data_AF-W4UVJ8-F1
#
_entry.id   AF-W4UVJ8-F1
#
_cell.length_a   1.000
_cell.length_b   1.000
_cell.length_c   1.000
_cell.angle_alpha   90.00
_cell.angle_beta   90.00
_cell.angle_gamma   90.00
#
_symmetry.space_group_name_H-M   'P 1'
#
loop_
_entity.id
_entity.type
_entity.pdbx_description
1 polymer ?
#
loop_
_entity_poly.entity_id
_entity_poly.type
_entity_poly.pdbx_seq_one_letter_code
_entity_poly.pdbx_strand_id
1 'polypeptide(L)'
;MDYKMAVKTVKSFEDALGHIQEHGSKHSECIVTEDTSHARLFTQIVDAACVYTNVSTAFTDGAQFGLGAEIGISTQKLHARGPMGLEEITSYKWIIEGDGQTRQ
;
A
#
# COMPACT_ATOMS: atom_id res chain seq x y z
N MET A 1 1.44 -22.16 -14.30
CA MET A 1 2.24 -21.09 -13.65
C MET A 1 3.67 -21.21 -14.12
N ASP A 2 4.33 -20.09 -14.36
CA ASP A 2 5.75 -20.04 -14.74
C ASP A 2 6.53 -19.55 -13.53
N TYR A 3 7.30 -20.43 -12.89
CA TYR A 3 8.02 -20.14 -11.64
C TYR A 3 9.34 -19.43 -11.93
N LYS A 4 9.28 -18.12 -12.18
CA LYS A 4 10.43 -17.27 -12.51
C LYS A 4 10.66 -16.21 -11.45
N MET A 5 11.92 -15.89 -11.21
CA MET A 5 12.37 -14.83 -10.30
C MET A 5 13.55 -14.09 -10.92
N ALA A 6 13.50 -12.75 -10.89
CA ALA A 6 14.64 -11.91 -11.22
C ALA A 6 15.41 -11.55 -9.94
N VAL A 7 16.74 -11.58 -9.99
CA VAL A 7 17.61 -11.23 -8.86
C VAL A 7 18.58 -10.15 -9.31
N LYS A 8 18.67 -9.08 -8.54
CA LYS A 8 19.59 -7.97 -8.78
C LYS A 8 20.31 -7.60 -7.50
N THR A 9 21.64 -7.48 -7.57
CA THR A 9 22.45 -6.92 -6.49
C THR A 9 22.49 -5.39 -6.60
N VAL A 10 22.50 -4.70 -5.47
CA VAL A 10 22.63 -3.25 -5.36
C VAL A 10 23.81 -2.91 -4.45
N LYS A 11 24.40 -1.71 -4.59
CA LYS A 11 25.61 -1.35 -3.84
C LYS A 11 25.31 -0.66 -2.51
N SER A 12 24.13 -0.07 -2.38
CA SER A 12 23.68 0.60 -1.16
C SER A 12 22.16 0.49 -0.95
N PHE A 13 21.70 0.98 0.19
CA PHE A 13 20.28 1.07 0.51
C PHE A 13 19.55 2.04 -0.42
N GLU A 14 20.17 3.17 -0.75
CA GLU A 14 19.63 4.18 -1.68
C GLU A 14 19.48 3.62 -3.10
N ASP A 15 20.43 2.82 -3.56
CA ASP A 15 20.32 2.12 -4.85
C ASP A 15 19.10 1.18 -4.87
N ALA A 16 18.80 0.52 -3.74
CA ALA A 16 17.63 -0.35 -3.61
C ALA A 16 16.34 0.47 -3.72
N LEU A 17 16.26 1.59 -2.99
CA LEU A 17 15.11 2.51 -3.04
C LEU A 17 14.88 3.06 -4.45
N GLY A 18 15.95 3.49 -5.14
CA GLY A 18 15.87 3.98 -6.51
C GLY A 18 15.39 2.90 -7.48
N HIS A 19 15.83 1.66 -7.30
CA HIS A 19 15.37 0.55 -8.14
C HIS A 19 13.87 0.25 -7.94
N ILE A 20 13.40 0.22 -6.68
CA ILE A 20 11.98 0.03 -6.36
C ILE A 20 11.14 1.17 -6.94
N GLN A 21 11.60 2.42 -6.80
CA GLN A 21 10.89 3.59 -7.32
C GLN A 21 10.72 3.54 -8.84
N GLU A 22 11.74 3.11 -9.57
CA GLU A 22 11.73 3.08 -11.04
C GLU A 22 10.93 1.89 -11.61
N HIS A 23 11.00 0.72 -10.98
CA HIS A 23 10.47 -0.51 -11.57
C HIS A 23 9.30 -1.14 -10.80
N GLY A 24 9.04 -0.70 -9.56
CA GLY A 24 7.97 -1.23 -8.74
C GLY A 24 6.59 -0.91 -9.32
N SER A 25 5.67 -1.86 -9.25
CA SER A 25 4.26 -1.66 -9.63
C SER A 25 3.45 -0.89 -8.59
N LYS A 26 4.10 -0.50 -7.47
CA LYS A 26 3.49 0.13 -6.30
C LYS A 26 2.47 -0.76 -5.59
N HIS A 27 2.59 -2.08 -5.73
CA HIS A 27 1.71 -3.06 -5.09
C HIS A 27 2.19 -3.39 -3.67
N SER A 28 3.24 -4.22 -3.56
CA SER A 28 3.76 -4.68 -2.29
C SER A 28 5.28 -4.67 -2.32
N GLU A 29 5.89 -3.97 -1.37
CA GLU A 29 7.35 -3.87 -1.27
C GLU A 29 7.78 -4.23 0.15
N CYS A 30 8.92 -4.90 0.30
CA CYS A 30 9.40 -5.37 1.59
C CYS A 30 10.90 -5.16 1.74
N ILE A 31 11.31 -4.77 2.95
CA ILE A 31 12.70 -4.82 3.40
C ILE A 31 12.87 -5.92 4.44
N VAL A 32 13.98 -6.65 4.33
CA VAL A 32 14.46 -7.54 5.40
C VAL A 32 15.71 -6.92 6.01
N THR A 33 15.63 -6.48 7.26
CA THR A 33 16.72 -5.80 7.97
C THR A 33 16.56 -5.87 9.49
N GLU A 34 17.67 -5.92 10.22
CA GLU A 34 17.72 -5.72 11.68
C GLU A 34 18.02 -4.24 12.05
N ASP A 35 18.40 -3.43 11.06
CA ASP A 35 18.64 -2.00 11.25
C ASP A 35 17.30 -1.24 11.28
N THR A 36 16.94 -0.79 12.48
CA THR A 36 15.70 -0.06 12.73
C THR A 36 15.64 1.28 12.01
N SER A 37 16.79 1.91 11.71
CA SER A 37 16.84 3.17 10.97
C SER A 37 16.50 2.95 9.49
N HIS A 38 17.04 1.89 8.87
CA HIS A 38 16.68 1.52 7.51
C HIS A 38 15.22 1.06 7.39
N ALA A 39 14.73 0.26 8.34
CA ALA A 39 13.32 -0.14 8.36
C ALA A 39 12.37 1.06 8.39
N ARG A 40 12.65 2.02 9.29
CA ARG A 40 11.88 3.26 9.39
C ARG A 40 11.96 4.09 8.12
N LEU A 41 13.14 4.24 7.54
CA LEU A 41 13.32 5.04 6.34
C LEU A 41 12.62 4.39 5.12
N PHE A 42 12.72 3.07 4.97
CA PHE A 42 12.05 2.31 3.92
C PHE A 42 10.54 2.48 3.98
N THR A 43 9.93 2.28 5.15
CA THR A 43 8.47 2.43 5.36
C THR A 43 7.96 3.85 5.13
N GLN A 44 8.82 4.87 5.24
CA GLN A 44 8.45 6.26 4.98
C GLN A 44 8.59 6.65 3.51
N ILE A 45 9.60 6.14 2.80
CA ILE A 45 9.96 6.59 1.45
C ILE A 45 9.28 5.77 0.36
N VAL A 46 9.10 4.46 0.57
CA VAL A 46 8.59 3.57 -0.49
C VAL A 46 7.10 3.83 -0.75
N ASP A 47 6.78 4.25 -1.97
CA ASP A 47 5.42 4.55 -2.42
C ASP A 47 4.71 3.31 -3.00
N ALA A 48 4.29 2.39 -2.13
CA ALA A 48 3.49 1.22 -2.50
C ALA A 48 2.16 1.17 -1.75
N ALA A 49 1.23 0.31 -2.20
CA ALA A 49 -0.03 0.09 -1.51
C ALA A 49 0.19 -0.60 -0.15
N CYS A 50 1.16 -1.51 -0.07
CA CYS A 50 1.59 -2.13 1.18
C CYS A 50 3.11 -2.15 1.29
N VAL A 51 3.64 -1.67 2.41
CA VAL A 51 5.09 -1.65 2.69
C VAL A 51 5.36 -2.45 3.94
N TYR A 52 6.28 -3.40 3.84
CA TYR A 52 6.54 -4.38 4.88
C TYR A 52 7.98 -4.30 5.40
N THR A 53 8.18 -4.76 6.63
CA THR A 53 9.49 -5.00 7.23
C THR A 53 9.50 -6.40 7.84
N ASN A 54 10.45 -7.23 7.43
CA ASN A 54 10.67 -8.58 7.98
C ASN A 54 9.43 -9.50 7.91
N VAL A 55 8.57 -9.32 6.91
CA VAL A 55 7.38 -10.16 6.69
C VAL A 55 7.12 -10.30 5.19
N SER A 56 6.57 -11.45 4.79
CA SER A 56 6.33 -11.78 3.37
C SER A 56 5.39 -10.77 2.70
N THR A 57 5.65 -10.45 1.43
CA THR A 57 4.73 -9.65 0.60
C THR A 57 3.42 -10.39 0.30
N ALA A 58 3.38 -11.72 0.49
CA ALA A 58 2.17 -12.53 0.33
C ALA A 58 1.06 -12.18 1.34
N PHE A 59 1.36 -11.40 2.37
CA PHE A 59 0.35 -10.89 3.31
C PHE A 59 -0.49 -9.74 2.74
N THR A 60 -0.25 -9.26 1.51
CA THR A 60 -1.14 -8.29 0.86
C THR A 60 -2.40 -8.99 0.37
N ASP A 61 -3.35 -9.14 1.27
CA ASP A 61 -4.61 -9.85 1.07
C ASP A 61 -5.62 -9.34 2.12
N GLY A 62 -6.85 -9.09 1.69
CA GLY A 62 -7.89 -8.54 2.56
C GLY A 62 -8.23 -9.41 3.77
N ALA A 63 -8.21 -10.75 3.62
CA ALA A 63 -8.47 -11.64 4.76
C ALA A 63 -7.31 -11.62 5.76
N GLN A 64 -6.05 -11.59 5.29
CA GLN A 64 -4.88 -11.41 6.15
C GLN A 64 -4.87 -10.07 6.87
N PHE A 65 -5.44 -9.03 6.25
CA PHE A 65 -5.58 -7.69 6.85
C PHE A 65 -6.82 -7.54 7.75
N GLY A 66 -7.63 -8.59 7.89
CA GLY A 66 -8.81 -8.57 8.76
C GLY A 66 -10.04 -7.89 8.14
N LEU A 67 -10.04 -7.62 6.83
CA LEU A 67 -11.18 -7.06 6.10
C LEU A 67 -12.29 -8.10 5.85
N GLY A 68 -12.01 -9.38 6.10
CA GLY A 68 -12.92 -10.51 5.91
C GLY A 68 -13.05 -10.95 4.45
N ALA A 69 -13.22 -10.01 3.53
CA ALA A 69 -13.23 -10.23 2.08
C ALA A 69 -12.49 -9.11 1.35
N GLU A 70 -12.07 -9.38 0.12
CA GLU A 70 -11.58 -8.36 -0.80
C GLU A 70 -12.25 -8.47 -2.18
N ILE A 71 -12.51 -7.32 -2.82
CA ILE A 71 -12.87 -7.27 -4.24
C ILE A 71 -11.63 -7.30 -5.14
N GLY A 72 -10.50 -6.85 -4.61
CA GLY A 72 -9.22 -6.79 -5.28
C GLY A 72 -8.26 -5.84 -4.56
N ILE A 73 -7.09 -5.63 -5.15
CA ILE A 73 -6.02 -4.82 -4.55
C ILE A 73 -5.74 -3.63 -5.47
N SER A 74 -5.93 -2.41 -4.94
CA SER A 74 -5.69 -1.17 -5.68
C SER A 74 -4.28 -0.64 -5.44
N THR A 75 -3.57 -0.31 -6.52
CA THR A 75 -2.30 0.44 -6.45
C THR A 75 -2.47 1.93 -6.69
N GLN A 76 -3.70 2.40 -6.94
CA GLN A 76 -4.01 3.80 -7.18
C GLN A 76 -3.94 4.60 -5.87
N LYS A 77 -3.68 5.91 -5.99
CA LYS A 77 -3.57 6.79 -4.81
C LYS A 77 -4.89 7.40 -4.36
N LEU A 78 -5.88 7.47 -5.24
CA LEU A 78 -7.15 8.11 -4.96
C LEU A 78 -8.18 7.06 -4.51
N HIS A 79 -9.08 7.46 -3.60
CA HIS A 79 -10.18 6.66 -3.06
C HIS A 79 -9.72 5.50 -2.16
N ALA A 80 -9.28 4.39 -2.75
CA ALA A 80 -8.91 3.16 -2.05
C ALA A 80 -7.56 2.65 -2.54
N ARG A 81 -6.71 2.23 -1.60
CA ARG A 81 -5.34 1.75 -1.87
C ARG A 81 -5.00 0.57 -0.97
N GLY A 82 -4.47 -0.50 -1.55
CA GLY A 82 -4.29 -1.79 -0.89
C GLY A 82 -5.48 -2.71 -1.12
N PRO A 83 -5.60 -3.79 -0.32
CA PRO A 83 -6.77 -4.65 -0.34
C PRO A 83 -8.05 -3.84 -0.08
N MET A 84 -9.05 -4.01 -0.94
CA MET A 84 -10.30 -3.24 -0.88
C MET A 84 -11.43 -4.12 -0.33
N GLY A 85 -11.91 -3.78 0.87
CA GLY A 85 -13.03 -4.42 1.55
C GLY A 85 -14.36 -3.71 1.27
N LEU A 86 -15.29 -3.82 2.23
CA LEU A 86 -16.63 -3.25 2.09
C LEU A 86 -16.63 -1.71 2.11
N GLU A 87 -15.78 -1.08 2.92
CA GLU A 87 -15.74 0.38 3.02
C GLU A 87 -15.29 1.02 1.71
N GLU A 88 -14.33 0.40 1.02
CA GLU A 88 -13.75 0.86 -0.25
C GLU A 88 -14.72 0.81 -1.43
N ILE A 89 -15.89 0.18 -1.29
CA ILE A 89 -16.97 0.20 -2.30
C ILE A 89 -18.15 1.10 -1.90
N THR A 90 -17.98 1.91 -0.85
CA THR A 90 -18.96 2.92 -0.45
C THR A 90 -18.55 4.32 -0.92
N SER A 91 -19.50 5.25 -0.83
CA SER A 91 -19.26 6.67 -0.97
C SER A 91 -19.98 7.39 0.17
N TYR A 92 -19.61 8.64 0.42
CA TYR A 92 -20.23 9.47 1.44
C TYR A 92 -21.11 10.54 0.79
N LYS A 93 -22.11 11.01 1.53
CA LYS A 93 -22.91 12.17 1.15
C LYS A 93 -23.15 13.04 2.38
N TRP A 94 -23.36 14.32 2.14
CA TRP A 94 -23.81 15.23 3.19
C TRP A 94 -25.33 15.15 3.29
N ILE A 95 -25.82 15.02 4.52
CA ILE A 95 -27.23 15.13 4.84
C ILE A 95 -27.39 16.43 5.62
N ILE A 96 -28.15 17.37 5.07
CA ILE A 96 -28.39 18.69 5.67
C ILE A 96 -29.88 18.82 5.95
N GLU A 97 -30.22 19.05 7.21
CA GLU A 97 -31.58 19.36 7.65
C GLU A 97 -31.65 20.85 7.98
N GLY A 98 -32.68 21.52 7.45
CA GLY A 98 -32.84 22.96 7.56
C GLY A 98 -34.15 23.36 8.22
N ASP A 99 -34.14 24.54 8.83
CA ASP A 99 -35.28 25.25 9.42
C ASP A 99 -35.08 26.77 9.23
N GLY A 100 -35.02 27.20 7.97
CA GLY A 100 -34.96 28.63 7.61
C GLY A 100 -33.57 29.26 7.53
N GLN A 101 -32.50 28.48 7.43
CA GLN A 101 -31.14 29.02 7.28
C GLN A 101 -30.97 29.76 5.95
N THR A 102 -30.42 30.97 6.00
CA THR A 102 -30.02 31.77 4.83
C THR A 102 -28.49 31.86 4.78
N ARG A 103 -27.93 32.01 3.57
CA ARG A 103 -26.49 32.20 3.33
C ARG A 103 -26.26 33.65 2.89
N GLN A 104 -25.28 34.32 3.51
CA GLN A 104 -24.82 35.65 3.08
C GLN A 104 -23.85 35.56 1.90
#